data_AF-A0A351VMV8-F1
#
_entry.id   AF-A0A351VMV8-F1
#
_cell.length_a   1.000
_cell.length_b   1.000
_cell.length_c   1.000
_cell.angle_alpha   90.00
_cell.angle_beta   90.00
_cell.angle_gamma   90.00
#
_symmetry.space_group_name_H-M   'P 1'
#
loop_
_entity.id
_entity.type
_entity.pdbx_description
1 polymer ?
#
loop_
_entity_poly.entity_id
_entity_poly.type
_entity_poly.pdbx_seq_one_letter_code
_entity_poly.pdbx_strand_id
1 'polypeptide(L)'
;MELARRNSRLNPAAALIWLSALAGMILTIMELLKICTDACSETAAFTIFGINFGWFGLAFFSTVLISLAARKRLPLAGLLLSLLFFGAAGAEMRFIWLQKYVIGKWCPICLAIAAAVYLGSSALLYETIRREPMKTGFKKIAVMIVALVIGTITATFGVVKESQAGLDLFLGKTKSPVTVYFISDWFCPVCQQIEPRIEQIHASIVNDTRITFIDYPIHAETNNFTPYNLQFLAFEKENYPKLRSALASLAKKTKTPAPEQVQAAISPYGVKLRQVNYADILYGLQTNLTTYRGFGVTATPTVVVENSKTKKHKLLVGDKQITLQAIRAAMAETGK
;
A
#
# COMPACT_ATOMS: atom_id res chain seq x y z
N MET A 1 -8.20 62.31 6.89
CA MET A 1 -7.21 61.67 7.77
C MET A 1 -7.94 60.86 8.86
N GLU A 2 -8.85 59.97 8.42
CA GLU A 2 -9.81 59.26 9.28
C GLU A 2 -9.94 57.77 8.89
N LEU A 3 -8.92 57.26 8.19
CA LEU A 3 -8.83 55.86 7.73
C LEU A 3 -7.80 55.04 8.54
N ALA A 4 -7.20 55.63 9.58
CA ALA A 4 -6.07 55.04 10.32
C ALA A 4 -6.43 54.58 11.75
N ARG A 5 -7.70 54.46 12.11
CA ARG A 5 -8.14 53.90 13.41
C ARG A 5 -9.22 52.84 13.24
N ARG A 6 -8.89 51.71 12.61
CA ARG A 6 -9.65 50.47 12.82
C ARG A 6 -8.76 49.43 13.48
N ASN A 7 -8.59 49.64 14.78
CA ASN A 7 -8.07 48.75 15.82
C ASN A 7 -7.77 47.31 15.38
N SER A 8 -6.47 47.02 15.38
CA SER A 8 -5.73 45.90 16.01
C SER A 8 -6.42 45.04 17.10
N ARG A 9 -7.72 44.73 17.00
CA ARG A 9 -8.25 43.57 17.72
C ARG A 9 -7.86 42.33 16.91
N LEU A 10 -7.00 41.48 17.47
CA LEU A 10 -6.84 40.10 16.98
C LEU A 10 -8.24 39.53 16.79
N ASN A 11 -8.65 39.33 15.53
CA ASN A 11 -9.90 38.66 15.25
C ASN A 11 -9.72 37.22 15.75
N PRO A 12 -10.45 36.78 16.79
CA PRO A 12 -10.23 35.47 17.40
C PRO A 12 -10.39 34.34 16.36
N ALA A 13 -11.30 34.52 15.40
CA ALA A 13 -11.47 33.60 14.27
C ALA A 13 -10.22 33.57 13.36
N ALA A 14 -9.60 34.72 13.08
CA ALA A 14 -8.38 34.75 12.28
C ALA A 14 -7.20 34.11 13.00
N ALA A 15 -7.07 34.33 14.31
CA ALA A 15 -6.05 33.68 15.13
C ALA A 15 -6.23 32.16 15.13
N LEU A 16 -7.47 31.69 15.26
CA LEU A 16 -7.80 30.26 15.22
C LEU A 16 -7.48 29.61 13.87
N ILE A 17 -7.70 30.32 12.76
CA ILE A 17 -7.33 29.83 11.41
C ILE A 17 -5.80 29.70 11.28
N TRP A 18 -5.04 30.69 11.77
CA TRP A 18 -3.58 30.62 11.78
C TRP A 18 -3.06 29.46 12.62
N LEU A 19 -3.59 29.29 13.84
CA LEU A 19 -3.22 28.17 14.71
C LEU A 19 -3.55 26.83 14.07
N SER A 20 -4.72 26.70 13.45
CA SER A 20 -5.14 25.47 12.76
C SER A 20 -4.22 25.13 11.59
N ALA A 21 -3.84 26.11 10.78
CA ALA A 21 -2.94 25.91 9.64
C ALA A 21 -1.50 25.56 10.08
N LEU A 22 -0.99 26.22 11.12
CA LEU A 22 0.34 25.93 11.67
C LEU A 22 0.39 24.57 12.37
N ALA A 23 -0.65 24.22 13.14
CA ALA A 23 -0.75 22.91 13.76
C ALA A 23 -0.79 21.80 12.72
N GLY A 24 -1.61 21.96 11.67
CA GLY A 24 -1.64 21.02 10.55
C GLY A 24 -0.27 20.85 9.88
N MET A 25 0.43 21.95 9.60
CA MET A 25 1.80 21.91 9.04
C MET A 25 2.79 21.14 9.94
N ILE A 26 2.80 21.42 11.25
CA ILE A 26 3.70 20.75 12.19
C ILE A 26 3.39 19.25 12.23
N LEU A 27 2.12 18.86 12.32
CA LEU A 27 1.70 17.46 12.36
C LEU A 27 2.07 16.71 11.09
N THR A 28 1.92 17.33 9.92
CA THR A 28 2.38 16.77 8.65
C THR A 28 3.90 16.59 8.60
N ILE A 29 4.68 17.54 9.15
CA ILE A 29 6.13 17.39 9.24
C ILE A 29 6.49 16.22 10.16
N MET A 30 5.79 16.04 11.29
CA MET A 30 5.99 14.90 12.17
C MET A 30 5.71 13.56 11.47
N GLU A 31 4.65 13.52 10.64
CA GLU A 31 4.33 12.36 9.80
C GLU A 31 5.45 12.05 8.79
N LEU A 32 5.99 13.08 8.11
CA LEU A 32 7.12 12.94 7.18
C LEU A 32 8.40 12.43 7.87
N LEU A 33 8.66 12.89 9.09
CA LEU A 33 9.80 12.46 9.89
C LEU A 33 9.61 11.07 10.52
N LYS A 34 8.49 10.40 10.26
CA LYS A 34 8.14 9.06 10.78
C LYS A 34 8.23 8.95 12.31
N ILE A 35 7.95 10.04 13.02
CA ILE A 35 7.87 10.06 14.48
C ILE A 35 6.51 9.45 14.86
N CYS A 36 6.36 8.14 14.70
CA CYS A 36 5.07 7.47 14.59
C CYS A 36 4.95 6.24 15.51
N THR A 37 3.75 6.05 16.07
CA THR A 37 3.30 4.81 16.73
C THR A 37 2.81 3.77 15.71
N ASP A 38 2.70 2.49 16.06
CA ASP A 38 2.23 1.38 15.19
C ASP A 38 0.87 1.61 14.48
N ALA A 39 0.02 2.49 15.00
CA ALA A 39 -1.25 2.84 14.34
C ALA A 39 -1.09 3.79 13.14
N CYS A 40 0.02 4.53 13.08
CA CYS A 40 0.31 5.52 12.03
C CYS A 40 1.07 4.91 10.85
N SER A 41 1.77 3.79 11.05
CA SER A 41 2.43 3.04 9.96
C SER A 41 1.41 2.37 9.03
N GLU A 42 0.29 1.89 9.57
CA GLU A 42 -0.82 1.31 8.78
C GLU A 42 -1.55 2.35 7.92
N THR A 43 -1.68 3.59 8.41
CA THR A 43 -2.23 4.71 7.61
C THR A 43 -1.26 5.19 6.54
N ALA A 44 0.05 5.08 6.78
CA ALA A 44 1.09 5.42 5.80
C ALA A 44 1.13 4.45 4.62
N ALA A 45 0.41 3.32 4.69
CA ALA A 45 0.23 2.39 3.57
C ALA A 45 -0.89 2.81 2.60
N PHE A 46 -1.47 4.01 2.74
CA PHE A 46 -2.41 4.59 1.78
C PHE A 46 -1.73 5.71 1.01
N THR A 47 -2.15 5.97 -0.22
CA THR A 47 -1.74 7.11 -1.03
C THR A 47 -2.94 7.89 -1.54
N ILE A 48 -2.73 9.18 -1.80
CA ILE A 48 -3.69 10.07 -2.45
C ILE A 48 -3.18 10.30 -3.87
N PHE A 49 -3.86 9.73 -4.88
CA PHE A 49 -3.42 9.77 -6.29
C PHE A 49 -1.96 9.32 -6.51
N GLY A 50 -1.50 8.33 -5.75
CA GLY A 50 -0.12 7.81 -5.83
C GLY A 50 0.93 8.66 -5.11
N ILE A 51 0.51 9.68 -4.35
CA ILE A 51 1.39 10.50 -3.51
C ILE A 51 1.18 10.11 -2.04
N ASN A 52 2.27 9.99 -1.29
CA ASN A 52 2.23 9.73 0.15
C ASN A 52 1.53 10.88 0.90
N PHE A 53 0.78 10.53 1.94
CA PHE A 53 0.01 11.47 2.76
C PHE A 53 0.85 12.63 3.30
N GLY A 54 2.06 12.36 3.83
CA GLY A 54 2.96 13.40 4.30
C GLY A 54 3.35 14.44 3.23
N TRP A 55 3.67 14.00 2.00
CA TRP A 55 4.01 14.92 0.91
C TRP A 55 2.79 15.71 0.43
N PHE A 56 1.64 15.06 0.35
CA PHE A 56 0.38 15.72 0.01
C PHE A 56 -0.01 16.77 1.04
N GLY A 57 0.07 16.43 2.34
CA GLY A 57 -0.19 17.33 3.45
C GLY A 57 0.76 18.53 3.43
N LEU A 58 2.04 18.33 3.08
CA LEU A 58 3.03 19.41 3.07
C LEU A 58 2.69 20.44 1.99
N ALA A 59 2.36 19.97 0.78
CA ALA A 59 1.91 20.82 -0.30
C ALA A 59 0.60 21.55 0.07
N PHE A 60 -0.34 20.84 0.69
CA PHE A 60 -1.63 21.38 1.11
C PHE A 60 -1.47 22.50 2.15
N PHE A 61 -0.83 22.24 3.29
CA PHE A 61 -0.68 23.23 4.36
C PHE A 61 0.23 24.39 3.95
N SER A 62 1.21 24.17 3.06
CA SER A 62 2.01 25.26 2.48
C SER A 62 1.11 26.21 1.68
N THR A 63 0.24 25.64 0.84
CA THR A 63 -0.71 26.41 0.03
C THR A 63 -1.73 27.14 0.91
N VAL A 64 -2.20 26.51 1.98
CA VAL A 64 -3.10 27.14 2.98
C VAL A 64 -2.42 28.34 3.64
N LEU A 65 -1.18 28.20 4.12
CA LEU A 65 -0.44 29.29 4.77
C LEU A 65 -0.18 30.46 3.82
N ILE A 66 0.22 30.17 2.57
CA ILE A 66 0.42 31.19 1.53
C ILE A 66 -0.90 31.91 1.23
N SER A 67 -2.00 31.17 1.06
CA SER A 67 -3.33 31.73 0.80
C SER A 67 -3.81 32.59 1.97
N LEU A 68 -3.53 32.16 3.20
CA LEU A 68 -3.89 32.88 4.42
C LEU A 68 -3.10 34.19 4.56
N ALA A 69 -1.80 34.18 4.25
CA ALA A 69 -0.97 35.38 4.22
C ALA A 69 -1.42 36.37 3.13
N ALA A 70 -1.79 35.86 1.96
CA ALA A 70 -2.24 36.66 0.82
C ALA A 70 -3.70 37.14 0.93
N ARG A 71 -4.50 36.59 1.87
CA ARG A 71 -5.94 36.85 2.01
C ARG A 71 -6.33 38.32 2.14
N LYS A 72 -5.48 39.16 2.74
CA LYS A 72 -5.73 40.60 2.88
C LYS A 72 -5.45 41.40 1.60
N ARG A 73 -4.61 40.85 0.70
CA ARG A 73 -4.17 41.52 -0.53
C ARG A 73 -4.95 41.06 -1.76
N LEU A 74 -5.39 39.81 -1.79
CA LEU A 74 -6.05 39.20 -2.94
C LEU A 74 -7.40 38.59 -2.52
N PRO A 75 -8.54 39.03 -3.11
CA PRO A 75 -9.85 38.46 -2.78
C PRO A 75 -9.96 36.99 -3.19
N LEU A 76 -9.26 36.59 -4.26
CA LEU A 76 -9.20 35.21 -4.73
C LEU A 76 -8.55 34.27 -3.72
N ALA A 77 -7.59 34.75 -2.92
CA ALA A 77 -6.93 33.97 -1.89
C ALA A 77 -7.89 33.60 -0.73
N GLY A 78 -8.87 34.46 -0.44
CA GLY A 78 -9.93 34.14 0.53
C GLY A 78 -10.89 33.06 0.04
N LEU A 79 -11.21 33.06 -1.27
CA LEU A 79 -12.00 31.99 -1.89
C LEU A 79 -11.22 30.67 -1.88
N LEU A 80 -9.96 30.69 -2.33
CA LEU A 80 -9.08 29.52 -2.35
C LEU A 80 -8.93 28.91 -0.95
N LEU A 81 -8.72 29.75 0.08
CA LEU A 81 -8.65 29.29 1.47
C LEU A 81 -9.92 28.55 1.91
N SER A 82 -11.09 29.05 1.51
CA SER A 82 -12.39 28.43 1.83
C SER A 82 -12.54 27.08 1.10
N LEU A 83 -12.12 27.02 -0.17
CA LEU A 83 -12.13 25.77 -0.95
C LEU A 83 -11.19 24.72 -0.33
N LEU A 84 -9.98 25.12 0.09
CA LEU A 84 -9.00 24.21 0.68
C LEU A 84 -9.48 23.63 2.01
N PHE A 85 -9.94 24.47 2.95
CA PHE A 85 -10.38 23.99 4.26
C PHE A 85 -11.63 23.10 4.16
N PHE A 86 -12.64 23.50 3.39
CA PHE A 86 -13.87 22.71 3.28
C PHE A 86 -13.67 21.46 2.42
N GLY A 87 -12.87 21.53 1.37
CA GLY A 87 -12.44 20.34 0.61
C GLY A 87 -11.68 19.35 1.49
N ALA A 88 -10.75 19.84 2.31
CA ALA A 88 -10.04 18.99 3.28
C ALA A 88 -11.00 18.41 4.33
N ALA A 89 -11.94 19.20 4.87
CA ALA A 89 -12.95 18.68 5.80
C ALA A 89 -13.77 17.53 5.19
N GLY A 90 -14.08 17.63 3.88
CA GLY A 90 -14.66 16.54 3.12
C GLY A 90 -13.78 15.28 3.05
N ALA A 91 -12.50 15.46 2.75
CA ALA A 91 -11.53 14.36 2.70
C ALA A 91 -11.31 13.70 4.07
N GLU A 92 -11.25 14.48 5.15
CA GLU A 92 -11.09 13.98 6.52
C GLU A 92 -12.25 13.08 6.96
N MET A 93 -13.48 13.31 6.47
CA MET A 93 -14.59 12.37 6.71
C MET A 93 -14.29 10.98 6.17
N ARG A 94 -13.69 10.90 4.96
CA ARG A 94 -13.26 9.63 4.36
C ARG A 94 -12.12 8.99 5.15
N PHE A 95 -11.14 9.76 5.60
CA PHE A 95 -10.01 9.25 6.37
C PHE A 95 -10.43 8.68 7.73
N ILE A 96 -11.31 9.38 8.45
CA ILE A 96 -11.89 8.91 9.72
C ILE A 96 -12.67 7.61 9.49
N TRP A 97 -13.46 7.53 8.41
CA TRP A 97 -14.17 6.30 8.05
C TRP A 97 -13.19 5.14 7.79
N LEU A 98 -12.10 5.39 7.06
CA LEU A 98 -11.07 4.37 6.78
C LEU A 98 -10.43 3.86 8.07
N GLN A 99 -10.10 4.74 9.01
CA GLN A 99 -9.54 4.35 10.30
C GLN A 99 -10.49 3.46 11.09
N LYS A 100 -11.78 3.81 11.13
CA LYS A 100 -12.78 3.06 11.89
C LYS A 100 -13.13 1.70 11.27
N TYR A 101 -13.38 1.66 9.96
CA TYR A 101 -13.99 0.48 9.31
C TYR A 101 -13.02 -0.35 8.48
N VAL A 102 -11.86 0.18 8.08
CA VAL A 102 -10.88 -0.56 7.26
C VAL A 102 -9.62 -0.90 8.06
N ILE A 103 -9.06 0.07 8.77
CA ILE A 103 -7.80 -0.12 9.52
C ILE A 103 -8.07 -0.72 10.90
N GLY A 104 -9.21 -0.37 11.52
CA GLY A 104 -9.58 -0.83 12.86
C GLY A 104 -8.72 -0.23 13.99
N LYS A 105 -7.91 0.78 13.68
CA LYS A 105 -7.05 1.51 14.62
C LYS A 105 -7.18 3.01 14.40
N TRP A 106 -7.03 3.76 15.48
CA TRP A 106 -7.06 5.22 15.47
C TRP A 106 -5.64 5.78 15.46
N CYS A 107 -5.32 6.59 14.44
CA CYS A 107 -4.03 7.27 14.37
C CYS A 107 -4.14 8.65 15.03
N PRO A 108 -3.43 8.92 16.15
CA PRO A 108 -3.53 10.20 16.86
C PRO A 108 -3.13 11.41 16.00
N ILE A 109 -2.12 11.24 15.13
CA ILE A 109 -1.63 12.32 14.26
C ILE A 109 -2.70 12.69 13.23
N CYS A 110 -3.24 11.70 12.50
CA CYS A 110 -4.29 11.94 11.53
C CYS A 110 -5.56 12.53 12.16
N LEU A 111 -5.95 12.07 13.34
CA LEU A 111 -7.09 12.65 14.07
C LEU A 111 -6.81 14.09 14.51
N ALA A 112 -5.57 14.41 14.89
CA ALA A 112 -5.18 15.78 15.23
C ALA A 112 -5.18 16.69 13.98
N ILE A 113 -4.76 16.18 12.82
CA ILE A 113 -4.88 16.88 11.53
C ILE A 113 -6.36 17.13 11.21
N ALA A 114 -7.21 16.11 11.31
CA ALA A 114 -8.64 16.25 11.10
C ALA A 114 -9.25 17.31 12.04
N ALA A 115 -8.89 17.28 13.33
CA ALA A 115 -9.32 18.28 14.29
C ALA A 115 -8.90 19.70 13.89
N ALA A 116 -7.65 19.89 13.46
CA ALA A 116 -7.16 21.19 12.98
C ALA A 116 -7.95 21.68 11.76
N VAL A 117 -8.22 20.79 10.79
CA VAL A 117 -9.01 21.12 9.59
C VAL A 117 -10.45 21.51 9.94
N TYR A 118 -11.11 20.79 10.85
CA TYR A 118 -12.47 21.13 11.28
C TYR A 118 -12.53 22.43 12.09
N LEU A 119 -11.52 22.69 12.94
CA LEU A 119 -11.42 23.96 13.66
C LEU A 119 -11.22 25.14 12.71
N GLY A 120 -10.34 25.01 11.72
CA GLY A 120 -10.13 26.03 10.68
C GLY A 120 -11.38 26.27 9.83
N SER A 121 -12.07 25.20 9.43
CA SER A 121 -13.34 25.26 8.68
C SER A 121 -14.43 25.96 9.47
N SER A 122 -14.56 25.64 10.76
CA SER A 122 -15.53 26.25 11.66
C SER A 122 -15.27 27.74 11.88
N ALA A 123 -13.99 28.12 12.04
CA ALA A 123 -13.58 29.51 12.17
C ALA A 123 -13.88 30.34 10.92
N LEU A 124 -13.66 29.76 9.72
CA LEU A 124 -13.99 30.39 8.43
C LEU A 124 -15.51 30.52 8.23
N LEU A 125 -16.27 29.51 8.61
CA LEU A 125 -17.73 29.56 8.57
C LEU A 125 -18.27 30.67 9.47
N TYR A 126 -17.77 30.72 10.71
CA TYR A 126 -18.14 31.75 11.68
C TYR A 126 -17.82 33.16 11.18
N GLU A 127 -16.62 33.35 10.61
CA GLU A 127 -16.24 34.65 10.02
C GLU A 127 -17.16 35.03 8.85
N THR A 128 -17.51 34.08 7.99
CA THR A 128 -18.42 34.31 6.84
C THR A 128 -19.81 34.72 7.31
N ILE A 129 -20.39 34.02 8.30
CA ILE A 129 -21.71 34.33 8.85
C ILE A 129 -21.72 35.71 9.53
N ARG A 130 -20.65 36.08 10.22
CA ARG A 130 -20.58 37.34 10.98
C ARG A 130 -20.26 38.56 10.14
N ARG A 131 -19.47 38.42 9.08
CA ARG A 131 -18.91 39.57 8.34
C ARG A 131 -19.61 39.86 7.02
N GLU A 132 -20.22 38.86 6.40
CA GLU A 132 -20.78 39.01 5.06
C GLU A 132 -22.28 39.33 5.10
N PRO A 133 -22.77 40.21 4.19
CA PRO A 133 -24.20 40.44 4.06
C PRO A 133 -24.90 39.16 3.59
N MET A 134 -26.14 38.94 4.03
CA MET A 134 -26.87 37.68 3.91
C MET A 134 -26.83 37.04 2.50
N LYS A 135 -26.99 37.83 1.43
CA LYS A 135 -26.95 37.35 0.04
C LYS A 135 -25.55 36.85 -0.39
N THR A 136 -24.49 37.53 0.02
CA THR A 136 -23.10 37.15 -0.30
C THR A 136 -22.63 36.01 0.58
N GLY A 137 -23.02 36.03 1.86
CA GLY A 137 -22.79 34.94 2.81
C GLY A 137 -23.39 33.63 2.33
N PHE A 138 -24.64 33.65 1.84
CA PHE A 138 -25.31 32.47 1.30
C PHE A 138 -24.55 31.84 0.12
N LYS A 139 -24.10 32.66 -0.84
CA LYS A 139 -23.29 32.16 -1.98
C LYS A 139 -21.97 31.54 -1.50
N LYS A 140 -21.28 32.16 -0.55
CA LYS A 140 -20.03 31.62 0.02
C LYS A 140 -20.28 30.30 0.75
N ILE A 141 -21.36 30.20 1.53
CA ILE A 141 -21.75 28.97 2.22
C ILE A 141 -22.07 27.86 1.22
N ALA A 142 -22.82 28.16 0.15
CA ALA A 142 -23.09 27.20 -0.91
C ALA A 142 -21.79 26.66 -1.54
N VAL A 143 -20.82 27.55 -1.83
CA VAL A 143 -19.49 27.15 -2.35
C VAL A 143 -18.73 26.28 -1.35
N MET A 144 -18.77 26.61 -0.05
CA MET A 144 -18.14 25.81 1.01
C MET A 144 -18.75 24.40 1.10
N ILE A 145 -20.08 24.27 0.98
CA ILE A 145 -20.77 22.97 0.95
C ILE A 145 -20.36 22.16 -0.29
N VAL A 146 -20.34 22.79 -1.46
CA VAL A 146 -19.91 22.14 -2.71
C VAL A 146 -18.46 21.66 -2.59
N ALA A 147 -17.56 22.47 -2.04
CA ALA A 147 -16.16 22.09 -1.82
C ALA A 147 -16.04 20.87 -0.90
N LEU A 148 -16.84 20.81 0.18
CA LEU A 148 -16.87 19.67 1.10
C LEU A 148 -17.36 18.38 0.42
N VAL A 149 -18.41 18.46 -0.41
CA VAL A 149 -18.89 17.31 -1.19
C VAL A 149 -17.83 16.84 -2.18
N ILE A 150 -17.23 17.77 -2.92
CA ILE A 150 -16.15 17.45 -3.87
C ILE A 150 -14.98 16.79 -3.14
N GLY A 151 -14.53 17.35 -2.01
CA GLY A 151 -13.45 16.78 -1.21
C GLY A 151 -13.73 15.35 -0.75
N THR A 152 -14.98 15.07 -0.35
CA THR A 152 -15.41 13.72 0.04
C THR A 152 -15.38 12.75 -1.14
N ILE A 153 -15.90 13.17 -2.31
CA ILE A 153 -15.92 12.37 -3.53
C ILE A 153 -14.48 12.10 -4.00
N THR A 154 -13.65 13.14 -4.08
CA THR A 154 -12.25 13.05 -4.49
C THR A 154 -11.47 12.13 -3.56
N ALA A 155 -11.67 12.21 -2.24
CA ALA A 155 -11.02 11.28 -1.31
C ALA A 155 -11.54 9.84 -1.46
N THR A 156 -12.80 9.65 -1.84
CA THR A 156 -13.36 8.31 -2.04
C THR A 156 -12.70 7.58 -3.20
N PHE A 157 -12.41 8.30 -4.30
CA PHE A 157 -11.77 7.73 -5.49
C PHE A 157 -10.25 7.83 -5.50
N GLY A 158 -9.69 8.88 -4.90
CA GLY A 158 -8.26 9.16 -4.92
C GLY A 158 -7.46 8.47 -3.82
N VAL A 159 -8.11 8.03 -2.74
CA VAL A 159 -7.45 7.38 -1.61
C VAL A 159 -7.46 5.88 -1.83
N VAL A 160 -6.30 5.37 -2.18
CA VAL A 160 -6.08 3.95 -2.42
C VAL A 160 -5.08 3.44 -1.40
N LYS A 161 -5.24 2.19 -0.97
CA LYS A 161 -4.18 1.52 -0.24
C LYS A 161 -3.02 1.34 -1.22
N GLU A 162 -1.83 1.83 -0.88
CA GLU A 162 -0.61 1.68 -1.68
C GLU A 162 -0.27 0.21 -1.95
N SER A 163 -0.83 -0.72 -1.15
CA SER A 163 -0.91 -2.13 -1.52
C SER A 163 -2.15 -2.43 -2.38
N GLN A 164 -2.20 -1.95 -3.63
CA GLN A 164 -3.19 -2.42 -4.62
C GLN A 164 -2.91 -2.11 -6.10
N ALA A 165 -1.66 -1.87 -6.48
CA ALA A 165 -1.15 -2.52 -7.69
C ALA A 165 -0.41 -3.77 -7.19
N GLY A 166 -1.16 -4.82 -6.85
CA GLY A 166 -0.62 -6.02 -6.22
C GLY A 166 0.61 -6.48 -6.99
N LEU A 167 1.73 -6.61 -6.28
CA LEU A 167 2.92 -7.21 -6.84
C LEU A 167 2.48 -8.54 -7.47
N ASP A 168 2.55 -8.63 -8.79
CA ASP A 168 2.01 -9.79 -9.50
C ASP A 168 2.99 -10.94 -9.34
N LEU A 169 2.83 -11.68 -8.24
CA LEU A 169 3.64 -12.83 -7.86
C LEU A 169 3.25 -14.10 -8.62
N PHE A 170 2.38 -14.01 -9.62
CA PHE A 170 1.93 -15.14 -10.40
C PHE A 170 2.62 -15.21 -11.76
N LEU A 171 2.92 -16.44 -12.17
CA LEU A 171 3.45 -16.83 -13.46
C LEU A 171 2.38 -17.55 -14.27
N GLY A 172 2.65 -17.72 -15.56
CA GLY A 172 1.78 -18.44 -16.48
C GLY A 172 0.48 -17.70 -16.80
N LYS A 173 -0.59 -18.46 -16.99
CA LYS A 173 -1.91 -17.93 -17.38
C LYS A 173 -2.61 -17.31 -16.16
N THR A 174 -2.28 -16.05 -15.85
CA THR A 174 -2.79 -15.31 -14.66
C THR A 174 -4.31 -15.21 -14.56
N LYS A 175 -5.04 -15.36 -15.68
CA LYS A 175 -6.51 -15.40 -15.73
C LYS A 175 -7.10 -16.80 -15.55
N SER A 176 -6.28 -17.84 -15.42
CA SER A 176 -6.74 -19.21 -15.22
C SER A 176 -7.42 -19.34 -13.85
N PRO A 177 -8.59 -20.01 -13.75
CA PRO A 177 -9.24 -20.22 -12.47
C PRO A 177 -8.48 -21.21 -11.58
N VAL A 178 -7.64 -22.06 -12.18
CA VAL A 178 -6.81 -23.04 -11.49
C VAL A 178 -5.45 -22.42 -11.16
N THR A 179 -5.09 -22.45 -9.90
CA THR A 179 -3.82 -21.95 -9.36
C THR A 179 -3.00 -23.10 -8.77
N VAL A 180 -1.73 -23.19 -9.15
CA VAL A 180 -0.78 -24.15 -8.60
C VAL A 180 0.24 -23.39 -7.75
N TYR A 181 0.26 -23.68 -6.46
CA TYR A 181 1.19 -23.12 -5.49
C TYR A 181 2.30 -24.13 -5.22
N PHE A 182 3.53 -23.81 -5.59
CA PHE A 182 4.72 -24.59 -5.21
C PHE A 182 5.26 -24.05 -3.88
N ILE A 183 5.06 -24.79 -2.80
CA ILE A 183 5.42 -24.36 -1.44
C ILE A 183 6.69 -25.10 -1.01
N SER A 184 7.74 -24.35 -0.74
CA SER A 184 9.08 -24.88 -0.49
C SER A 184 9.85 -24.08 0.56
N ASP A 185 10.88 -24.70 1.12
CA ASP A 185 11.87 -24.08 1.99
C ASP A 185 13.24 -24.17 1.32
N TRP A 186 14.04 -23.09 1.34
CA TRP A 186 15.34 -23.03 0.64
C TRP A 186 16.38 -24.00 1.20
N PHE A 187 16.23 -24.41 2.45
CA PHE A 187 17.14 -25.28 3.20
C PHE A 187 16.57 -26.67 3.45
N CYS A 188 15.36 -26.98 2.98
CA CYS A 188 14.83 -28.33 3.01
C CYS A 188 15.56 -29.23 1.99
N PRO A 189 16.22 -30.33 2.42
CA PRO A 189 16.97 -31.20 1.53
C PRO A 189 16.13 -31.79 0.40
N VAL A 190 14.89 -32.18 0.71
CA VAL A 190 13.96 -32.74 -0.28
C VAL A 190 13.55 -31.67 -1.30
N CYS A 191 13.28 -30.43 -0.88
CA CYS A 191 13.00 -29.32 -1.79
C CYS A 191 14.15 -29.11 -2.78
N GLN A 192 15.39 -29.06 -2.28
CA GLN A 192 16.58 -28.88 -3.11
C GLN A 192 16.81 -30.04 -4.09
N GLN A 193 16.41 -31.26 -3.73
CA GLN A 193 16.54 -32.43 -4.58
C GLN A 193 15.51 -32.43 -5.73
N ILE A 194 14.27 -32.00 -5.45
CA ILE A 194 13.19 -32.05 -6.45
C ILE A 194 13.10 -30.78 -7.32
N GLU A 195 13.89 -29.74 -7.04
CA GLU A 195 13.87 -28.48 -7.78
C GLU A 195 13.97 -28.65 -9.33
N PRO A 196 14.84 -29.52 -9.90
CA PRO A 196 14.85 -29.77 -11.34
C PRO A 196 13.55 -30.38 -11.88
N ARG A 197 12.87 -31.20 -11.07
CA ARG A 197 11.56 -31.77 -11.42
C ARG A 197 10.48 -30.69 -11.38
N ILE A 198 10.54 -29.79 -10.40
CA ILE A 198 9.61 -28.64 -10.32
C ILE A 198 9.75 -27.76 -11.57
N GLU A 199 10.97 -27.49 -12.02
CA GLU A 199 11.23 -26.72 -13.26
C GLU A 199 10.58 -27.39 -14.49
N GLN A 200 10.75 -28.72 -14.64
CA GLN A 200 10.12 -29.50 -15.72
C GLN A 200 8.58 -29.48 -15.65
N ILE A 201 8.03 -29.62 -14.44
CA ILE A 201 6.58 -29.55 -14.21
C ILE A 201 6.08 -28.16 -14.59
N HIS A 202 6.71 -27.10 -14.07
CA HIS A 202 6.36 -25.71 -14.37
C HIS A 202 6.30 -25.47 -15.88
N ALA A 203 7.34 -25.84 -16.62
CA ALA A 203 7.38 -25.71 -18.07
C ALA A 203 6.20 -26.43 -18.78
N SER A 204 5.71 -27.53 -18.20
CA SER A 204 4.63 -28.35 -18.74
C SER A 204 3.21 -27.84 -18.44
N ILE A 205 3.03 -26.92 -17.49
CA ILE A 205 1.71 -26.45 -17.04
C ILE A 205 1.54 -24.91 -17.05
N VAL A 206 2.62 -24.16 -17.28
CA VAL A 206 2.65 -22.68 -17.24
C VAL A 206 1.65 -22.02 -18.21
N ASN A 207 1.42 -22.64 -19.37
CA ASN A 207 0.50 -22.09 -20.38
C ASN A 207 -0.99 -22.30 -20.04
N ASP A 208 -1.30 -23.25 -19.15
CA ASP A 208 -2.68 -23.64 -18.83
C ASP A 208 -3.16 -23.10 -17.48
N THR A 209 -2.23 -22.80 -16.59
CA THR A 209 -2.52 -22.51 -15.18
C THR A 209 -1.86 -21.23 -14.69
N ARG A 210 -2.43 -20.69 -13.61
CA ARG A 210 -1.80 -19.65 -12.82
C ARG A 210 -0.85 -20.33 -11.83
N ILE A 211 0.41 -19.90 -11.76
CA ILE A 211 1.42 -20.55 -10.92
C ILE A 211 2.04 -19.53 -9.98
N THR A 212 2.37 -19.92 -8.76
CA THR A 212 3.24 -19.10 -7.90
C THR A 212 4.10 -19.99 -7.01
N PHE A 213 5.20 -19.42 -6.51
CA PHE A 213 6.16 -20.10 -5.67
C PHE A 213 6.19 -19.42 -4.31
N ILE A 214 5.93 -20.21 -3.27
CA ILE A 214 5.71 -19.74 -1.91
C ILE A 214 6.86 -20.23 -1.04
N ASP A 215 7.50 -19.30 -0.36
CA ASP A 215 8.51 -19.64 0.63
C ASP A 215 7.83 -19.94 1.96
N TYR A 216 8.04 -21.14 2.47
CA TYR A 216 7.60 -21.57 3.79
C TYR A 216 8.84 -21.76 4.67
N PRO A 217 9.20 -20.79 5.53
CA PRO A 217 10.42 -20.81 6.32
C PRO A 217 10.31 -21.75 7.52
N ILE A 218 10.45 -23.06 7.27
CA ILE A 218 10.67 -24.07 8.31
C ILE A 218 12.07 -23.85 8.92
N HIS A 219 13.06 -23.51 8.09
CA HIS A 219 14.35 -23.00 8.50
C HIS A 219 14.35 -21.48 8.46
N ALA A 220 14.80 -20.84 9.55
CA ALA A 220 14.78 -19.38 9.69
C ALA A 220 15.55 -18.67 8.58
N GLU A 221 16.60 -19.31 8.06
CA GLU A 221 17.46 -18.80 7.00
C GLU A 221 16.74 -18.63 5.66
N THR A 222 15.61 -19.31 5.43
CA THR A 222 14.75 -19.11 4.23
C THR A 222 14.37 -17.63 4.08
N ASN A 223 14.15 -16.91 5.19
CA ASN A 223 13.79 -15.49 5.15
C ASN A 223 14.89 -14.60 4.55
N ASN A 224 16.15 -15.03 4.53
CA ASN A 224 17.24 -14.29 3.88
C ASN A 224 17.17 -14.39 2.34
N PHE A 225 16.46 -15.38 1.82
CA PHE A 225 16.30 -15.66 0.39
C PHE A 225 14.98 -15.13 -0.16
N THR A 226 13.94 -15.06 0.68
CA THR A 226 12.60 -14.66 0.28
C THR A 226 12.52 -13.30 -0.41
N PRO A 227 13.24 -12.24 0.00
CA PRO A 227 13.21 -10.97 -0.73
C PRO A 227 13.64 -11.10 -2.20
N TYR A 228 14.67 -11.92 -2.46
CA TYR A 228 15.15 -12.18 -3.83
C TYR A 228 14.17 -13.03 -4.64
N ASN A 229 13.56 -14.03 -4.01
CA ASN A 229 12.52 -14.83 -4.67
C ASN A 229 11.31 -13.99 -5.08
N LEU A 230 10.79 -13.18 -4.15
CA LEU A 230 9.65 -12.28 -4.39
C LEU A 230 9.96 -11.28 -5.50
N GLN A 231 11.16 -10.73 -5.50
CA GLN A 231 11.64 -9.85 -6.55
C GLN A 231 11.63 -10.55 -7.92
N PHE A 232 12.17 -11.76 -8.01
CA PHE A 232 12.23 -12.48 -9.28
C PHE A 232 10.82 -12.83 -9.78
N LEU A 233 9.92 -13.24 -8.88
CA LEU A 233 8.50 -13.48 -9.20
C LEU A 233 7.80 -12.23 -9.75
N ALA A 234 8.09 -11.08 -9.15
CA ALA A 234 7.43 -9.83 -9.49
C ALA A 234 7.93 -9.23 -10.80
N PHE A 235 9.25 -9.21 -11.01
CA PHE A 235 9.88 -8.37 -12.04
C PHE A 235 10.58 -9.15 -13.15
N GLU A 236 10.94 -10.42 -12.93
CA GLU A 236 11.82 -11.18 -13.83
C GLU A 236 11.15 -12.49 -14.29
N LYS A 237 9.85 -12.41 -14.61
CA LYS A 237 8.96 -13.56 -14.87
C LYS A 237 9.47 -14.53 -15.94
N GLU A 238 9.99 -13.99 -17.04
CA GLU A 238 10.48 -14.80 -18.17
C GLU A 238 11.70 -15.65 -17.79
N ASN A 239 12.58 -15.10 -16.94
CA ASN A 239 13.79 -15.77 -16.48
C ASN A 239 13.59 -16.48 -15.14
N TYR A 240 12.41 -16.39 -14.53
CA TYR A 240 12.16 -16.83 -13.16
C TYR A 240 12.67 -18.26 -12.86
N PRO A 241 12.40 -19.30 -13.67
CA PRO A 241 12.89 -20.64 -13.37
C PRO A 241 14.41 -20.73 -13.26
N LYS A 242 15.13 -20.03 -14.16
CA LYS A 242 16.60 -19.98 -14.17
C LYS A 242 17.13 -19.23 -12.94
N LEU A 243 16.51 -18.10 -12.60
CA LEU A 243 16.88 -17.29 -11.44
C LEU A 243 16.63 -18.04 -10.12
N ARG A 244 15.50 -18.74 -10.03
CA ARG A 244 15.17 -19.61 -8.90
C ARG A 244 16.18 -20.74 -8.73
N SER A 245 16.56 -21.40 -9.82
CA SER A 245 17.58 -22.46 -9.81
C SER A 245 18.97 -21.94 -9.37
N ALA A 246 19.35 -20.74 -9.83
CA ALA A 246 20.57 -20.06 -9.38
C ALA A 246 20.52 -19.73 -7.88
N LEU A 247 19.38 -19.23 -7.40
CA LEU A 247 19.16 -18.92 -5.99
C LEU A 247 19.19 -20.19 -5.11
N ALA A 248 18.58 -21.29 -5.58
CA ALA A 248 18.64 -22.59 -4.93
C ALA A 248 20.08 -23.15 -4.86
N SER A 249 20.88 -22.93 -5.92
CA SER A 249 22.29 -23.31 -5.96
C SER A 249 23.14 -22.49 -4.98
N LEU A 250 22.77 -21.22 -4.75
CA LEU A 250 23.40 -20.36 -3.76
C LEU A 250 23.02 -20.75 -2.33
N ALA A 251 21.77 -21.13 -2.07
CA ALA A 251 21.31 -21.61 -0.77
C ALA A 251 22.06 -22.86 -0.27
N LYS A 252 22.58 -23.69 -1.19
CA LYS A 252 23.47 -24.82 -0.85
C LYS A 252 24.84 -24.40 -0.32
N LYS A 253 25.27 -23.16 -0.60
CA LYS A 253 26.61 -22.64 -0.27
C LYS A 253 26.60 -21.67 0.91
N THR A 254 25.51 -20.90 1.09
CA THR A 254 25.41 -19.89 2.13
C THR A 254 24.01 -19.81 2.71
N LYS A 255 23.94 -19.50 4.01
CA LYS A 255 22.73 -19.23 4.78
C LYS A 255 22.30 -17.77 4.74
N THR A 256 23.22 -16.87 4.43
CA THR A 256 23.07 -15.41 4.49
C THR A 256 23.69 -14.81 3.22
N PRO A 257 23.00 -14.88 2.08
CA PRO A 257 23.54 -14.41 0.81
C PRO A 257 23.68 -12.88 0.85
N ALA A 258 24.87 -12.38 0.52
CA ALA A 258 25.08 -10.95 0.31
C ALA A 258 24.50 -10.54 -1.08
N PRO A 259 24.02 -9.30 -1.25
CA PRO A 259 23.47 -8.84 -2.54
C PRO A 259 24.41 -9.05 -3.73
N GLU A 260 25.72 -8.92 -3.51
CA GLU A 260 26.75 -9.12 -4.53
C GLU A 260 26.86 -10.59 -4.96
N GLN A 261 26.68 -11.53 -4.01
CA GLN A 261 26.66 -12.95 -4.29
C GLN A 261 25.42 -13.34 -5.10
N VAL A 262 24.27 -12.75 -4.78
CA VAL A 262 23.03 -12.94 -5.54
C VAL A 262 23.18 -12.37 -6.94
N GLN A 263 23.70 -11.13 -7.07
CA GLN A 263 23.97 -10.51 -8.37
C GLN A 263 24.92 -11.39 -9.21
N ALA A 264 26.00 -11.89 -8.65
CA ALA A 264 26.93 -12.78 -9.36
C ALA A 264 26.26 -14.09 -9.84
N ALA A 265 25.35 -14.65 -9.03
CA ALA A 265 24.61 -15.86 -9.40
C ALA A 265 23.64 -15.66 -10.57
N ILE A 266 23.08 -14.45 -10.72
CA ILE A 266 22.08 -14.15 -11.76
C ILE A 266 22.64 -13.44 -13.01
N SER A 267 23.86 -12.86 -12.93
CA SER A 267 24.52 -12.17 -14.04
C SER A 267 24.58 -12.98 -15.36
N PRO A 268 24.80 -14.32 -15.36
CA PRO A 268 24.78 -15.11 -16.61
C PRO A 268 23.47 -15.06 -17.39
N TYR A 269 22.36 -14.67 -16.73
CA TYR A 269 21.04 -14.56 -17.35
C TYR A 269 20.69 -13.13 -17.79
N GLY A 270 21.64 -12.18 -17.70
CA GLY A 270 21.44 -10.80 -18.14
C GLY A 270 20.52 -9.97 -17.23
N VAL A 271 20.30 -10.42 -15.99
CA VAL A 271 19.39 -9.76 -15.04
C VAL A 271 20.17 -8.93 -14.03
N LYS A 272 19.70 -7.71 -13.78
CA LYS A 272 20.23 -6.82 -12.74
C LYS A 272 19.35 -6.88 -11.48
N LEU A 273 19.98 -7.10 -10.34
CA LEU A 273 19.33 -7.06 -9.04
C LEU A 273 18.82 -5.64 -8.76
N ARG A 274 17.51 -5.55 -8.60
CA ARG A 274 16.76 -4.36 -8.18
C ARG A 274 16.62 -4.33 -6.66
N GLN A 275 16.49 -3.14 -6.09
CA GLN A 275 16.00 -3.00 -4.73
C GLN A 275 14.47 -2.98 -4.77
N VAL A 276 13.84 -3.81 -3.94
CA VAL A 276 12.38 -3.82 -3.76
C VAL A 276 12.05 -2.98 -2.53
N ASN A 277 10.96 -2.22 -2.56
CA ASN A 277 10.55 -1.44 -1.41
C ASN A 277 10.14 -2.37 -0.25
N TYR A 278 10.25 -1.89 0.99
CA TYR A 278 9.96 -2.72 2.16
C TYR A 278 8.48 -3.16 2.22
N ALA A 279 7.55 -2.34 1.73
CA ALA A 279 6.12 -2.63 1.75
C ALA A 279 5.76 -3.83 0.84
N ASP A 280 6.36 -3.90 -0.35
CA ASP A 280 6.22 -4.98 -1.34
C ASP A 280 6.78 -6.29 -0.79
N ILE A 281 7.91 -6.24 -0.08
CA ILE A 281 8.47 -7.40 0.60
C ILE A 281 7.53 -7.89 1.70
N LEU A 282 7.01 -6.99 2.54
CA LEU A 282 6.02 -7.36 3.56
C LEU A 282 4.74 -7.94 2.95
N TYR A 283 4.26 -7.38 1.84
CA TYR A 283 3.11 -7.92 1.11
C TYR A 283 3.37 -9.33 0.59
N GLY A 284 4.53 -9.59 -0.01
CA GLY A 284 4.90 -10.93 -0.47
C GLY A 284 5.06 -11.93 0.67
N LEU A 285 5.69 -11.53 1.78
CA LEU A 285 5.79 -12.34 2.99
C LEU A 285 4.42 -12.67 3.58
N GLN A 286 3.52 -11.69 3.64
CA GLN A 286 2.15 -11.90 4.09
C GLN A 286 1.40 -12.84 3.14
N THR A 287 1.57 -12.69 1.82
CA THR A 287 0.99 -13.58 0.81
C THR A 287 1.44 -15.03 1.02
N ASN A 288 2.74 -15.24 1.27
CA ASN A 288 3.29 -16.56 1.58
C ASN A 288 2.63 -17.11 2.85
N LEU A 289 2.65 -16.35 3.94
CA LEU A 289 2.07 -16.69 5.24
C LEU A 289 0.61 -17.11 5.13
N THR A 290 -0.22 -16.30 4.46
CA THR A 290 -1.65 -16.59 4.29
C THR A 290 -1.88 -17.81 3.42
N THR A 291 -1.01 -18.07 2.45
CA THR A 291 -1.14 -19.21 1.54
C THR A 291 -0.90 -20.53 2.28
N TYR A 292 0.29 -20.72 2.87
CA TYR A 292 0.59 -22.00 3.52
C TYR A 292 -0.25 -22.23 4.79
N ARG A 293 -0.62 -21.19 5.55
CA ARG A 293 -1.54 -21.34 6.68
C ARG A 293 -2.98 -21.57 6.22
N GLY A 294 -3.43 -20.85 5.19
CA GLY A 294 -4.80 -20.94 4.67
C GLY A 294 -5.13 -22.33 4.11
N PHE A 295 -4.14 -23.00 3.51
CA PHE A 295 -4.27 -24.38 3.04
C PHE A 295 -3.86 -25.45 4.07
N GLY A 296 -3.51 -25.06 5.30
CA GLY A 296 -3.14 -26.01 6.35
C GLY A 296 -1.86 -26.82 6.03
N VAL A 297 -0.88 -26.21 5.38
CA VAL A 297 0.35 -26.87 4.96
C VAL A 297 1.29 -27.05 6.16
N THR A 298 1.65 -28.30 6.43
CA THR A 298 2.46 -28.68 7.60
C THR A 298 3.88 -29.12 7.26
N ALA A 299 4.19 -29.36 5.98
CA ALA A 299 5.50 -29.85 5.54
C ALA A 299 5.91 -29.27 4.17
N THR A 300 7.21 -29.25 3.90
CA THR A 300 7.78 -28.92 2.58
C THR A 300 8.54 -30.12 2.00
N PRO A 301 8.54 -30.32 0.67
CA PRO A 301 7.76 -29.57 -0.32
C PRO A 301 6.28 -29.96 -0.31
N THR A 302 5.40 -28.99 -0.57
CA THR A 302 3.97 -29.23 -0.81
C THR A 302 3.53 -28.47 -2.05
N VAL A 303 2.74 -29.12 -2.90
CA VAL A 303 2.04 -28.46 -4.02
C VAL A 303 0.56 -28.37 -3.69
N VAL A 304 0.00 -27.17 -3.75
CA VAL A 304 -1.45 -26.95 -3.65
C VAL A 304 -1.99 -26.67 -5.03
N VAL A 305 -3.02 -27.40 -5.44
CA VAL A 305 -3.82 -27.07 -6.63
C VAL A 305 -5.17 -26.59 -6.15
N GLU A 306 -5.49 -25.32 -6.41
CA GLU A 306 -6.76 -24.69 -6.03
C GLU A 306 -7.51 -24.24 -7.28
N ASN A 307 -8.83 -24.43 -7.31
CA ASN A 307 -9.69 -23.78 -8.28
C ASN A 307 -10.49 -22.65 -7.61
N SER A 308 -10.19 -21.42 -7.99
CA SER A 308 -10.81 -20.20 -7.45
C SER A 308 -12.33 -20.11 -7.68
N LYS A 309 -12.86 -20.82 -8.69
CA LYS A 309 -14.31 -20.88 -8.99
C LYS A 309 -15.04 -21.88 -8.10
N THR A 310 -14.51 -23.10 -7.97
CA THR A 310 -15.16 -24.17 -7.19
C THR A 310 -14.80 -24.14 -5.71
N LYS A 311 -13.76 -23.37 -5.34
CA LYS A 311 -13.13 -23.34 -4.00
C LYS A 311 -12.59 -24.69 -3.53
N LYS A 312 -12.51 -25.68 -4.41
CA LYS A 312 -11.88 -26.97 -4.13
C LYS A 312 -10.36 -26.84 -4.26
N HIS A 313 -9.65 -27.55 -3.40
CA HIS A 313 -8.19 -27.64 -3.46
C HIS A 313 -7.70 -29.06 -3.15
N LYS A 314 -6.49 -29.37 -3.61
CA LYS A 314 -5.79 -30.63 -3.34
C LYS A 314 -4.36 -30.34 -2.93
N LEU A 315 -3.90 -31.00 -1.88
CA LEU A 315 -2.50 -30.97 -1.43
C LEU A 315 -1.78 -32.23 -1.94
N LEU A 316 -0.58 -32.03 -2.49
CA LEU A 316 0.38 -33.08 -2.83
C LEU A 316 1.63 -32.84 -2.00
N VAL A 317 1.92 -33.75 -1.06
CA VAL A 317 2.95 -33.55 -0.04
C VAL A 317 4.14 -34.49 -0.29
N GLY A 318 5.35 -33.94 -0.24
CA GLY A 318 6.60 -34.67 -0.41
C GLY A 318 6.95 -34.99 -1.88
N ASP A 319 8.14 -35.56 -2.06
CA ASP A 319 8.72 -35.85 -3.38
C ASP A 319 7.96 -36.90 -4.19
N LYS A 320 7.38 -37.92 -3.54
CA LYS A 320 6.68 -39.02 -4.21
C LYS A 320 5.36 -38.59 -4.84
N GLN A 321 4.64 -37.67 -4.21
CA GLN A 321 3.35 -37.19 -4.71
C GLN A 321 3.49 -36.07 -5.73
N ILE A 322 4.60 -35.34 -5.69
CA ILE A 322 4.86 -34.23 -6.62
C ILE A 322 5.41 -34.79 -7.95
N THR A 323 4.47 -35.13 -8.83
CA THR A 323 4.72 -35.57 -10.20
C THR A 323 3.81 -34.80 -11.17
N LEU A 324 4.22 -34.70 -12.43
CA LEU A 324 3.41 -34.04 -13.47
C LEU A 324 2.02 -34.69 -13.60
N GLN A 325 1.95 -36.02 -13.52
CA GLN A 325 0.71 -36.77 -13.62
C GLN A 325 -0.22 -36.49 -12.45
N ALA A 326 0.30 -36.50 -11.21
CA ALA A 326 -0.49 -36.19 -10.01
C ALA A 326 -1.03 -34.75 -10.02
N ILE A 327 -0.23 -33.78 -10.46
CA ILE A 327 -0.66 -32.38 -10.57
C ILE A 327 -1.76 -32.24 -11.63
N ARG A 328 -1.61 -32.85 -12.82
CA ARG A 328 -2.66 -32.85 -13.85
C ARG A 328 -3.95 -33.52 -13.37
N ALA A 329 -3.85 -34.61 -12.62
CA ALA A 329 -5.00 -35.26 -12.01
C ALA A 329 -5.70 -34.34 -10.99
N ALA A 330 -4.93 -33.67 -10.12
CA ALA A 330 -5.46 -32.71 -9.15
C ALA A 330 -6.13 -31.49 -9.84
N MET A 331 -5.56 -31.01 -10.95
CA MET A 331 -6.17 -29.94 -11.76
C MET A 331 -7.52 -30.38 -12.36
N ALA A 332 -7.62 -31.62 -12.84
CA ALA A 332 -8.86 -32.17 -13.36
C ALA A 332 -9.91 -32.41 -12.26
N GLU A 333 -9.49 -32.89 -11.09
CA GLU A 333 -10.36 -33.15 -9.92
C GLU A 333 -10.95 -31.85 -9.36
N THR A 334 -10.13 -30.81 -9.20
CA THR A 334 -10.56 -29.49 -8.69
C THR A 334 -11.33 -28.67 -9.73
N GLY A 335 -11.18 -29.02 -11.02
CA GLY A 335 -11.93 -28.46 -12.14
C GLY A 335 -13.41 -28.86 -12.20
N LYS A 336 -13.74 -30.03 -11.64
CA LYS A 336 -15.12 -30.56 -11.55
C LYS A 336 -15.87 -30.00 -10.35
#